data_AF-R8GWM8-F1
#
_entry.id   AF-R8GWM8-F1
#
_cell.length_a   1.000
_cell.length_b   1.000
_cell.length_c   1.000
_cell.angle_alpha   90.00
_cell.angle_beta   90.00
_cell.angle_gamma   90.00
#
_symmetry.space_group_name_H-M   'P 1'
#
loop_
_entity.id
_entity.type
_entity.pdbx_description
1 polymer ?
#
loop_
_entity_poly.entity_id
_entity_poly.type
_entity_poly.pdbx_seq_one_letter_code
_entity_poly.pdbx_strand_id
1 'polypeptide(L)'
;MRLGEQLKEFRTVKEFSQEDVARKIGVTRQAVYKWENNKSYPDIDNLILLSELYDVTLDELIKGNQEFKKKINIDEDEPDIGFFILLIFLVIVIPFISHQAYIILALAIVFYDEIGKIVKFIIDKITLIIKAN
;
A
#
# COMPACT_ATOMS: atom_id res chain seq x y z
N MET A 1 24.48 8.28 -18.81
CA MET A 1 25.29 7.06 -19.01
C MET A 1 24.35 5.88 -19.11
N ARG A 2 24.65 4.92 -19.99
CA ARG A 2 23.89 3.67 -20.06
C ARG A 2 24.47 2.66 -19.07
N LEU A 3 23.67 1.68 -18.62
CA LEU A 3 24.13 0.68 -17.64
C LEU A 3 25.43 -0.01 -18.07
N GLY A 4 25.57 -0.38 -19.34
CA GLY A 4 26.77 -1.06 -19.83
C GLY A 4 28.06 -0.24 -19.68
N GLU A 5 27.99 1.08 -19.90
CA GLU A 5 29.13 1.98 -19.72
C GLU A 5 29.53 2.05 -18.25
N GLN A 6 28.55 2.11 -17.36
CA GLN A 6 28.75 2.19 -15.92
C GLN A 6 29.33 0.89 -15.35
N LEU A 7 28.83 -0.27 -15.81
CA LEU A 7 29.42 -1.57 -15.46
C LEU A 7 30.89 -1.66 -15.90
N LYS A 8 31.20 -1.16 -17.09
CA LYS A 8 32.58 -1.13 -17.60
C LYS A 8 33.47 -0.22 -16.75
N GLU A 9 32.96 0.94 -16.34
CA GLU A 9 33.67 1.88 -15.48
C GLU A 9 34.02 1.25 -14.12
N PHE A 10 33.03 0.71 -13.40
CA PHE A 10 33.25 0.03 -12.12
C PHE A 10 34.23 -1.15 -12.26
N ARG A 11 34.09 -1.94 -13.33
CA ARG A 11 35.03 -3.02 -13.64
C ARG A 11 36.47 -2.51 -13.78
N THR A 12 36.67 -1.42 -14.53
CA THR A 12 38.00 -0.85 -14.75
C THR A 12 38.59 -0.22 -13.50
N VAL A 13 37.76 0.40 -12.65
CA VAL A 13 38.20 0.95 -11.35
C VAL A 13 38.69 -0.16 -10.41
N LYS A 14 38.06 -1.34 -10.47
CA LYS A 14 38.51 -2.54 -9.73
C LYS A 14 39.60 -3.34 -10.46
N GLU A 15 40.11 -2.84 -11.59
CA GLU A 15 41.15 -3.47 -12.42
C GLU A 15 40.81 -4.91 -12.90
N PHE A 16 39.53 -5.24 -13.00
CA PHE A 16 39.10 -6.56 -13.45
C PHE A 16 39.01 -6.64 -14.98
N SER A 17 39.38 -7.78 -15.56
CA SER A 17 39.00 -8.10 -16.93
C SER A 17 37.54 -8.59 -16.98
N GLN A 18 36.94 -8.61 -18.18
CA GLN A 18 35.60 -9.19 -18.36
C GLN A 18 35.57 -10.69 -17.97
N GLU A 19 36.70 -11.39 -18.14
CA GLU A 19 36.86 -12.77 -17.72
C GLU A 19 36.89 -12.89 -16.19
N ASP A 20 37.52 -11.94 -15.49
CA ASP A 20 37.57 -11.94 -14.02
C ASP A 20 36.20 -11.72 -13.41
N VAL A 21 35.43 -10.75 -13.91
CA VAL A 21 34.05 -10.52 -13.47
C VAL A 21 33.21 -11.77 -13.70
N ALA A 22 33.26 -12.32 -14.91
CA ALA A 22 32.52 -13.52 -15.28
C ALA A 22 32.81 -14.70 -14.34
N ARG A 23 34.09 -14.96 -14.05
CA ARG A 23 34.49 -16.02 -13.11
C ARG A 23 34.02 -15.75 -11.68
N LYS A 24 34.09 -14.50 -11.21
CA LYS A 24 33.73 -14.13 -9.83
C LYS A 24 32.24 -14.24 -9.54
N ILE A 25 31.38 -13.89 -10.50
CA ILE A 25 29.91 -13.95 -10.32
C ILE A 25 29.26 -15.19 -10.97
N GLY A 26 30.06 -16.09 -11.54
CA GLY A 26 29.57 -17.38 -12.06
C GLY A 26 28.82 -17.30 -13.39
N VAL A 27 29.20 -16.38 -14.29
CA VAL A 27 28.59 -16.24 -15.62
C VAL A 27 29.62 -16.39 -16.75
N THR A 28 29.17 -16.38 -18.00
CA THR A 28 30.08 -16.42 -19.14
C THR A 28 30.68 -15.04 -19.41
N ARG A 29 31.94 -14.98 -19.88
CA ARG A 29 32.54 -13.73 -20.38
C ARG A 29 31.69 -13.05 -21.44
N GLN A 30 31.01 -13.83 -22.29
CA GLN A 30 30.12 -13.31 -23.32
C GLN A 30 28.91 -12.57 -22.72
N ALA A 31 28.39 -12.99 -21.57
CA ALA A 31 27.33 -12.28 -20.85
C ALA A 31 27.82 -10.90 -20.41
N VAL A 32 28.97 -10.84 -19.73
CA VAL A 32 29.60 -9.58 -19.29
C VAL A 32 29.87 -8.65 -20.49
N TYR A 33 30.41 -9.19 -21.59
CA TYR A 33 30.59 -8.41 -22.82
C TYR A 33 29.27 -7.85 -23.35
N LYS A 34 28.20 -8.65 -23.39
CA LYS A 34 26.90 -8.17 -23.89
C LYS A 34 26.32 -7.08 -22.98
N TRP A 35 26.47 -7.20 -21.66
CA TRP A 35 26.01 -6.17 -20.72
C TRP A 35 26.77 -4.86 -20.88
N GLU A 36 28.11 -4.92 -20.93
CA GLU A 36 28.95 -3.72 -21.11
C GLU A 36 28.73 -3.02 -22.46
N ASN A 37 28.29 -3.76 -23.48
CA ASN A 37 27.97 -3.21 -24.80
C ASN A 37 26.48 -2.94 -25.01
N ASN A 38 25.67 -2.95 -23.94
CA ASN A 38 24.21 -2.71 -23.98
C ASN A 38 23.45 -3.64 -24.96
N LYS A 39 23.96 -4.85 -25.22
CA LYS A 39 23.33 -5.88 -26.07
C LYS A 39 22.33 -6.74 -25.30
N SER A 40 22.46 -6.80 -23.98
CA SER A 40 21.51 -7.41 -23.06
C SER A 40 21.64 -6.74 -21.69
N TYR A 41 20.74 -7.07 -20.78
CA TYR A 41 20.77 -6.60 -19.40
C TYR A 41 21.10 -7.76 -18.45
N PRO A 42 21.83 -7.53 -17.36
CA PRO A 42 21.90 -8.50 -16.27
C PRO A 42 20.53 -8.57 -15.57
N ASP A 43 20.18 -9.74 -15.04
CA ASP A 43 19.02 -9.90 -14.17
C ASP A 43 19.31 -9.37 -12.75
N ILE A 44 18.31 -9.43 -11.87
CA ILE A 44 18.42 -8.86 -10.52
C ILE A 44 19.49 -9.57 -9.68
N ASP A 45 19.60 -10.89 -9.79
CA ASP A 45 20.60 -11.67 -9.05
C ASP A 45 22.02 -11.28 -9.48
N ASN A 46 22.25 -11.18 -10.79
CA ASN A 46 23.53 -10.72 -11.33
C ASN A 46 23.84 -9.27 -10.94
N LEU A 47 22.83 -8.40 -10.84
CA LEU A 47 23.05 -7.02 -10.39
C LEU A 47 23.42 -6.93 -8.92
N ILE A 48 22.81 -7.76 -8.07
CA ILE A 48 23.20 -7.86 -6.66
C ILE A 48 24.66 -8.31 -6.57
N LEU A 49 25.02 -9.38 -7.28
CA LEU A 49 26.40 -9.90 -7.31
C LEU A 49 27.40 -8.88 -7.87
N LEU A 50 27.02 -8.11 -8.90
CA LEU A 50 27.85 -7.04 -9.45
C LEU A 50 28.00 -5.88 -8.45
N SER A 51 26.94 -5.54 -7.71
CA SER A 51 26.98 -4.48 -6.70
C SER A 51 27.92 -4.86 -5.54
N GLU A 52 27.85 -6.11 -5.09
CA GLU A 52 28.77 -6.66 -4.09
C GLU A 52 30.21 -6.74 -4.62
N LEU A 53 30.40 -7.22 -5.85
CA LEU A 53 31.71 -7.34 -6.47
C LEU A 53 32.41 -5.98 -6.63
N TYR A 54 31.65 -4.95 -6.99
CA TYR A 54 32.16 -3.60 -7.20
C TYR A 54 32.14 -2.75 -5.94
N ASP A 55 31.59 -3.26 -4.82
CA ASP A 55 31.50 -2.56 -3.53
C ASP A 55 30.75 -1.22 -3.66
N VAL A 56 29.58 -1.29 -4.31
CA VAL A 56 28.66 -0.16 -4.50
C VAL A 56 27.24 -0.59 -4.19
N THR A 57 26.37 0.36 -3.86
CA THR A 57 24.95 0.06 -3.71
C THR A 57 24.30 -0.26 -5.05
N LEU A 58 23.20 -1.02 -5.03
CA LEU A 58 22.44 -1.30 -6.25
C LEU A 58 21.93 -0.01 -6.92
N ASP A 59 21.53 1.01 -6.13
CA ASP A 59 21.13 2.32 -6.66
C ASP A 59 22.29 3.01 -7.40
N GLU A 60 23.48 3.02 -6.83
CA GLU A 60 24.68 3.54 -7.50
C GLU A 60 25.02 2.76 -8.77
N LEU A 61 24.88 1.43 -8.74
CA LEU A 61 25.15 0.55 -9.88
C LEU A 61 24.22 0.82 -11.06
N ILE A 62 22.97 1.23 -10.82
CA ILE A 62 21.95 1.47 -11.87
C ILE A 62 21.62 2.96 -12.06
N LYS A 63 22.29 3.86 -11.33
CA LYS A 63 21.99 5.29 -11.27
C LYS A 63 21.98 5.92 -12.66
N GLY A 64 20.99 6.77 -12.92
CA GLY A 64 20.86 7.47 -14.20
C GLY A 64 20.35 6.62 -15.36
N ASN A 65 20.07 5.32 -15.16
CA ASN A 65 19.44 4.49 -16.17
C ASN A 65 17.91 4.45 -16.00
N GLN A 66 17.24 5.40 -16.66
CA GLN A 66 15.78 5.53 -16.66
C GLN A 66 15.06 4.33 -17.30
N GLU A 67 15.68 3.66 -18.28
CA GLU A 67 15.13 2.44 -18.88
C GLU A 67 15.15 1.28 -17.88
N PHE A 68 16.18 1.22 -17.03
CA PHE A 68 16.32 0.18 -16.02
C PHE A 68 15.31 0.37 -14.88
N LYS A 69 15.15 1.61 -14.38
CA LYS A 69 14.11 1.96 -13.38
C LYS A 69 12.69 1.64 -13.85
N LYS A 70 12.42 1.73 -15.15
CA LYS A 70 11.10 1.39 -15.71
C LYS A 70 10.86 -0.13 -15.83
N LYS A 71 11.93 -0.92 -15.87
CA LYS A 71 11.87 -2.38 -16.07
C LYS A 71 11.84 -3.16 -14.76
N ILE A 72 12.48 -2.62 -13.73
CA ILE A 72 12.26 -3.03 -12.35
C ILE A 72 10.93 -2.37 -11.96
N ASN A 73 9.81 -3.08 -12.04
CA ASN A 73 8.60 -2.71 -11.31
C ASN A 73 8.95 -2.79 -9.82
N ILE A 74 9.68 -1.80 -9.30
CA ILE A 74 9.40 -1.37 -7.95
C ILE A 74 8.05 -0.70 -8.13
N ASP A 75 6.99 -1.50 -8.01
CA ASP A 75 5.67 -0.97 -7.75
C ASP A 75 5.90 -0.11 -6.50
N GLU A 76 6.11 1.20 -6.70
CA GLU A 76 5.83 2.14 -5.64
C GLU A 76 4.39 1.83 -5.33
N ASP A 77 4.14 1.10 -4.24
CA ASP A 77 2.81 0.73 -3.79
C ASP A 77 2.02 2.04 -3.70
N GLU A 78 1.32 2.38 -4.79
CA GLU A 78 0.53 3.59 -4.82
C GLU A 78 -0.50 3.40 -3.71
N PRO A 79 -0.58 4.34 -2.75
CA PRO A 79 -1.47 4.18 -1.63
C PRO A 79 -2.89 3.93 -2.18
N ASP A 80 -3.48 2.78 -1.85
CA ASP A 80 -4.83 2.43 -2.29
C ASP A 80 -5.80 3.49 -1.77
N ILE A 81 -6.17 4.41 -2.65
CA ILE A 81 -7.04 5.55 -2.35
C ILE A 81 -8.38 5.05 -1.78
N GLY A 82 -8.83 3.86 -2.16
CA GLY A 82 -10.05 3.24 -1.65
C GLY A 82 -9.99 2.97 -0.15
N PHE A 83 -8.84 2.54 0.37
CA PHE A 83 -8.64 2.31 1.80
C PHE A 83 -8.79 3.60 2.61
N PHE A 84 -8.19 4.70 2.14
CA PHE A 84 -8.27 5.99 2.84
C PHE A 84 -9.68 6.58 2.80
N ILE A 85 -10.40 6.44 1.67
CA ILE A 85 -11.81 6.87 1.56
C ILE A 85 -12.68 6.08 2.56
N LEU A 86 -12.47 4.77 2.67
CA LEU A 86 -13.19 3.94 3.64
C LEU A 86 -12.93 4.40 5.08
N LEU A 87 -11.67 4.69 5.44
CA LEU A 87 -11.33 5.20 6.77
C LEU A 87 -12.00 6.55 7.08
N ILE A 88 -11.97 7.49 6.13
CA ILE A 88 -12.63 8.78 6.29
C ILE A 88 -14.14 8.61 6.46
N PHE A 89 -14.75 7.71 5.68
CA PHE A 89 -16.17 7.39 5.80
C PHE A 89 -16.52 6.85 7.20
N LEU A 90 -15.74 5.91 7.73
CA LEU A 90 -15.97 5.35 9.07
C LEU A 90 -15.86 6.41 10.17
N VAL A 91 -14.87 7.29 10.10
CA VAL A 91 -14.64 8.35 11.10
C VAL A 91 -15.77 9.36 11.13
N ILE A 92 -16.46 9.60 10.01
CA ILE A 92 -17.56 10.58 9.94
C ILE A 92 -18.91 9.94 10.26
N VAL A 93 -19.18 8.76 9.68
CA VAL A 93 -20.52 8.13 9.74
C VAL A 93 -20.79 7.51 11.11
N ILE A 94 -19.79 6.88 11.74
CA ILE A 94 -19.98 6.21 13.03
C ILE A 94 -20.37 7.20 14.14
N PRO A 95 -19.65 8.32 14.35
CA PRO A 95 -20.04 9.30 15.37
C PRO A 95 -21.41 9.89 15.11
N PHE A 96 -21.76 10.15 13.84
CA PHE A 96 -23.08 10.67 13.49
C PHE A 96 -24.20 9.69 13.88
N ILE A 97 -24.08 8.41 13.52
CA ILE A 97 -25.07 7.38 13.90
C ILE A 97 -25.14 7.26 15.43
N SER A 98 -24.00 7.25 16.11
CA SER A 98 -23.96 7.16 17.57
C SER A 98 -24.68 8.34 18.23
N HIS A 99 -24.47 9.56 17.72
CA HIS A 99 -25.11 10.77 18.22
C HIS A 99 -26.62 10.73 18.05
N GLN A 100 -27.12 10.31 16.88
CA GLN A 100 -28.55 10.14 16.64
C GLN A 100 -29.17 9.11 17.60
N ALA A 101 -28.46 8.01 17.88
CA ALA A 101 -28.94 7.01 18.83
C ALA A 101 -29.09 7.56 20.25
N TYR A 102 -28.15 8.40 20.73
CA TYR A 102 -28.27 9.06 22.04
C TYR A 102 -29.45 10.02 22.11
N ILE A 103 -29.74 10.76 21.03
CA ILE A 103 -30.90 11.65 20.97
C ILE A 103 -32.21 10.86 21.05
N ILE A 104 -32.34 9.80 20.25
CA ILE A 104 -33.53 8.94 20.24
C ILE A 104 -33.75 8.32 21.63
N LEU A 105 -32.69 7.84 22.27
CA LEU A 105 -32.76 7.29 23.63
C LEU A 105 -33.22 8.35 24.64
N ALA A 106 -32.68 9.56 24.58
CA ALA A 106 -33.07 10.65 25.47
C ALA A 106 -34.54 11.03 25.30
N LEU A 107 -35.03 11.12 24.06
CA LEU A 107 -36.44 11.37 23.77
C LEU A 107 -37.33 10.24 24.31
N ALA A 108 -36.95 8.98 24.10
CA ALA A 108 -37.70 7.84 24.61
C ALA A 108 -37.85 7.89 26.14
N ILE A 109 -36.80 8.29 26.87
CA ILE A 109 -36.83 8.47 28.32
C ILE A 109 -37.77 9.62 28.71
N VAL A 110 -37.63 10.80 28.09
CA VAL A 110 -38.44 11.99 28.42
C VAL A 110 -39.93 11.75 28.20
N PHE A 111 -40.30 11.04 27.12
CA PHE A 111 -41.69 10.80 26.77
C PHE A 111 -42.28 9.52 27.37
N TYR A 112 -41.48 8.70 28.05
CA TYR A 112 -41.93 7.41 28.59
C TYR A 112 -43.15 7.56 29.52
N ASP A 113 -43.07 8.47 30.48
CA ASP A 113 -44.13 8.69 31.46
C ASP A 113 -45.39 9.28 30.83
N GLU A 114 -45.26 10.22 29.89
CA GLU A 114 -46.40 10.84 29.21
C GLU A 114 -47.14 9.83 28.31
N ILE A 115 -46.40 8.99 27.59
CA ILE A 115 -47.00 7.87 26.84
C ILE A 115 -47.72 6.92 27.80
N GLY A 116 -47.10 6.59 28.94
CA GLY A 116 -47.70 5.74 29.97
C GLY A 116 -49.03 6.29 30.50
N LYS A 117 -49.11 7.61 30.76
CA LYS A 117 -50.35 8.29 31.18
C LYS A 117 -51.44 8.20 30.10
N ILE A 118 -51.10 8.45 28.85
CA ILE A 118 -52.04 8.39 27.71
C ILE A 118 -52.58 6.95 27.54
N VAL A 119 -51.70 5.96 27.61
CA VAL A 119 -52.07 4.54 27.52
C VAL A 119 -53.02 4.15 28.64
N LYS A 120 -52.69 4.52 29.89
CA LYS A 120 -53.56 4.26 31.04
C LYS A 120 -54.93 4.90 30.88
N PHE A 121 -54.99 6.16 30.44
CA PHE A 121 -56.25 6.86 30.20
C PHE A 121 -57.14 6.16 29.15
N ILE A 122 -56.54 5.68 28.06
CA ILE A 122 -57.26 4.93 27.03
C ILE A 122 -57.79 3.60 27.60
N ILE A 123 -56.98 2.86 28.35
CA ILE A 123 -57.40 1.60 29.00
C ILE A 123 -58.58 1.83 29.94
N ASP A 124 -58.51 2.86 30.78
CA ASP A 124 -59.57 3.18 31.73
C ASP A 124 -60.88 3.51 31.00
N LYS A 125 -60.82 4.31 29.92
CA LYS A 125 -61.99 4.62 29.08
C LYS A 125 -62.59 3.39 28.43
N ILE A 126 -61.76 2.52 27.83
CA ILE A 126 -62.23 1.28 27.21
C ILE A 126 -62.90 0.37 28.26
N THR A 127 -62.30 0.25 29.44
CA THR A 127 -62.81 -0.58 30.54
C THR A 127 -64.19 -0.09 31.01
N LEU A 128 -64.40 1.24 31.07
CA LEU A 128 -65.70 1.81 31.42
C LEU A 128 -66.77 1.50 30.37
N ILE A 129 -66.44 1.60 29.07
CA ILE A 129 -67.37 1.29 27.98
C ILE A 129 -67.80 -0.18 28.04
N ILE A 130 -66.87 -1.10 28.29
CA ILE A 130 -67.15 -2.53 28.38
C ILE A 130 -68.03 -2.85 29.60
N LYS A 131 -67.82 -2.21 30.75
CA LYS A 131 -68.63 -2.44 31.97
C LYS A 131 -70.03 -1.85 31.92
N ALA A 132 -70.27 -0.88 31.04
CA ALA A 132 -71.56 -0.20 30.90
C ALA A 132 -72.55 -0.90 29.94
N ASN A 133 -72.12 -1.99 29.31
CA ASN A 133 -72.88 -2.82 28.36
C ASN A 133 -73.02 -4.24 28.89
#